data_AF-A0A411WIP2-F1
#
_entry.id   AF-A0A411WIP2-F1
#
_cell.length_a   1.000
_cell.length_b   1.000
_cell.length_c   1.000
_cell.angle_alpha   90.00
_cell.angle_beta   90.00
_cell.angle_gamma   90.00
#
_symmetry.space_group_name_H-M   'P 1'
#
loop_
_entity.id
_entity.type
_entity.pdbx_description
1 polymer ?
#
loop_
_entity_poly.entity_id
_entity_poly.type
_entity_poly.pdbx_seq_one_letter_code
_entity_poly.pdbx_strand_id
1 'polypeptide(L)'
;MSKLIHIFKPGTHQPMEGEPISFTLKDFEATVRAYNMDLHEAPLVVGHPKHNNPAYGWVKQMIATPEGLFIEPHQVDEAFAELVRSARFKKISPSFYEPDEPSNPVPGVYYLRHVGFLGLCHLP
;
A
#
# COMPACT_ATOMS: atom_id res chain seq x y z
N MET A 1 -20.03 3.66 4.43
CA MET A 1 -18.75 3.92 5.11
C MET A 1 -17.70 3.02 4.49
N SER A 2 -16.70 3.60 3.84
CA SER A 2 -15.56 2.85 3.29
C SER A 2 -14.76 2.25 4.45
N LYS A 3 -14.45 0.95 4.40
CA LYS A 3 -13.70 0.28 5.45
C LYS A 3 -12.21 0.57 5.27
N LEU A 4 -11.55 1.04 6.32
CA LEU A 4 -10.10 1.23 6.32
C LEU A 4 -9.38 -0.13 6.31
N ILE A 5 -8.30 -0.21 5.53
CA ILE A 5 -7.46 -1.41 5.42
C ILE A 5 -6.12 -1.12 6.08
N HIS A 6 -5.73 -1.93 7.06
CA HIS A 6 -4.39 -1.86 7.65
C HIS A 6 -3.38 -2.43 6.66
N ILE A 7 -2.45 -1.61 6.20
CA ILE A 7 -1.45 -2.00 5.18
C ILE A 7 -0.06 -2.19 5.77
N PHE A 8 0.29 -1.49 6.85
CA PHE A 8 1.66 -1.53 7.36
C PHE A 8 1.73 -1.28 8.86
N LYS A 9 2.62 -2.01 9.53
CA LYS A 9 2.87 -1.88 10.97
C LYS A 9 4.17 -1.15 11.24
N PRO A 10 4.27 -0.35 12.31
CA PRO A 10 5.55 0.23 12.72
C PRO A 10 6.53 -0.86 13.13
N GLY A 11 7.83 -0.59 13.01
CA GLY A 11 8.90 -1.52 13.36
C GLY A 11 9.94 -1.70 12.26
N THR A 12 10.84 -2.67 12.47
CA THR A 12 11.89 -3.01 11.51
C THR A 12 11.38 -4.03 10.51
N HIS A 13 11.48 -3.70 9.22
CA HIS A 13 11.07 -4.54 8.11
C HIS A 13 12.29 -4.88 7.27
N GLN A 14 12.42 -6.16 6.92
CA GLN A 14 13.45 -6.62 6.01
C GLN A 14 12.90 -6.52 4.58
N PRO A 15 13.43 -5.63 3.72
CA PRO A 15 13.08 -5.63 2.31
C PRO A 15 13.59 -6.93 1.65
N MET A 16 13.01 -7.29 0.50
CA MET A 16 13.44 -8.46 -0.26
C MET A 16 14.90 -8.37 -0.70
N GLU A 17 15.39 -7.14 -0.95
CA GLU A 17 16.79 -6.81 -1.18
C GLU A 17 17.12 -5.56 -0.37
N GLY A 18 18.30 -5.54 0.26
CA GLY A 18 18.78 -4.38 1.04
C GLY A 18 18.84 -4.59 2.55
N GLU A 19 19.19 -3.53 3.27
CA GLU A 19 19.32 -3.50 4.73
C GLU A 19 17.96 -3.40 5.43
N PRO A 20 17.83 -3.87 6.68
CA PRO A 20 16.61 -3.70 7.46
C PRO A 20 16.24 -2.22 7.62
N ILE A 21 15.00 -1.87 7.30
CA ILE A 21 14.49 -0.49 7.40
C ILE A 21 13.53 -0.41 8.59
N SER A 22 13.81 0.54 9.50
CA SER A 22 12.94 0.81 10.64
C SER A 22 11.98 1.94 10.30
N PHE A 23 10.68 1.66 10.40
CA PHE A 23 9.62 2.65 10.21
C PHE A 23 9.04 3.07 11.55
N THR A 24 9.13 4.36 11.83
CA THR A 24 8.52 5.01 13.00
C THR A 24 7.13 5.54 12.66
N LEU A 25 6.35 5.87 13.70
CA LEU A 25 5.06 6.56 13.49
C LEU A 25 5.23 7.90 12.77
N LYS A 26 6.33 8.62 13.02
CA LYS A 26 6.63 9.90 12.37
C LYS A 26 6.82 9.73 10.86
N ASP A 27 7.40 8.62 10.43
CA ASP A 27 7.57 8.29 9.01
C ASP A 27 6.21 8.03 8.35
N PHE A 28 5.29 7.36 9.05
CA PHE A 28 3.92 7.17 8.56
C PHE A 28 3.14 8.47 8.47
N GLU A 29 3.24 9.32 9.47
CA GLU A 29 2.62 10.64 9.42
C GLU A 29 3.19 11.51 8.29
N ALA A 30 4.50 11.43 8.03
CA ALA A 30 5.13 12.12 6.91
C ALA A 30 4.61 11.58 5.56
N THR A 31 4.53 10.26 5.43
CA THR A 31 3.97 9.58 4.25
C THR A 31 2.51 10.01 4.02
N VAL A 32 1.68 10.03 5.06
CA VAL A 32 0.27 10.44 4.98
C VAL A 32 0.14 11.91 4.56
N ARG A 33 0.97 12.80 5.11
CA ARG A 33 0.97 14.22 4.73
C ARG A 33 1.42 14.44 3.29
N ALA A 34 2.32 13.60 2.79
CA ALA A 34 2.86 13.71 1.44
C ALA A 34 1.93 13.11 0.37
N TYR A 35 1.09 12.14 0.75
CA TYR A 35 0.25 11.42 -0.20
C TYR A 35 -0.76 12.33 -0.92
N ASN A 36 -0.75 12.30 -2.25
CA ASN A 36 -1.68 13.05 -3.09
C ASN A 36 -2.06 12.24 -4.34
N MET A 37 -3.34 11.92 -4.48
CA MET A 37 -3.86 11.17 -5.62
C MET A 37 -3.67 11.88 -6.97
N ASP A 38 -3.56 13.21 -7.00
CA ASP A 38 -3.31 13.97 -8.22
C ASP A 38 -1.85 13.86 -8.70
N LEU A 39 -0.92 13.55 -7.80
CA LEU A 39 0.49 13.32 -8.14
C LEU A 39 0.74 11.87 -8.53
N HIS A 40 0.29 10.94 -7.69
CA HIS A 40 0.34 9.52 -7.95
C HIS A 40 -0.74 8.81 -7.14
N GLU A 41 -1.72 8.29 -7.85
CA GLU A 41 -2.76 7.45 -7.30
C GLU A 41 -2.23 6.02 -7.13
N ALA A 42 -2.30 5.47 -5.91
CA ALA A 42 -1.67 4.18 -5.64
C ALA A 42 -2.66 3.04 -5.94
N PRO A 43 -2.38 2.15 -6.90
CA PRO A 43 -3.29 1.08 -7.25
C PRO A 43 -3.30 -0.03 -6.21
N LEU A 44 -4.47 -0.67 -6.05
CA LEU A 44 -4.62 -1.95 -5.37
C LEU A 44 -4.40 -3.06 -6.40
N VAL A 45 -3.41 -3.92 -6.16
CA VAL A 45 -3.03 -4.99 -7.10
C VAL A 45 -3.10 -6.35 -6.42
N VAL A 46 -3.41 -7.40 -7.18
CA VAL A 46 -3.33 -8.78 -6.69
C VAL A 46 -2.00 -9.42 -7.11
N GLY A 47 -1.34 -10.10 -6.18
CA GLY A 47 -0.05 -10.77 -6.41
C GLY A 47 1.16 -9.84 -6.34
N HIS A 48 2.35 -10.39 -6.63
CA HIS A 48 3.55 -9.58 -6.84
C HIS A 48 3.55 -9.08 -8.29
N PRO A 49 3.57 -7.75 -8.54
CA PRO A 49 3.69 -7.23 -9.88
C PRO A 49 5.10 -7.51 -10.41
N LYS A 50 5.31 -8.69 -11.01
CA LYS A 50 6.46 -8.89 -11.91
C LYS A 50 6.20 -8.21 -13.25
N HIS A 51 4.94 -8.11 -13.67
CA HIS A 51 4.47 -7.32 -14.82
C HIS A 51 3.11 -6.69 -14.49
N ASN A 52 2.86 -5.48 -15.01
CA ASN A 52 1.62 -4.68 -15.04
C ASN A 52 0.30 -5.41 -14.76
N ASN A 53 0.06 -5.84 -13.52
CA ASN A 53 -1.24 -6.40 -13.13
C ASN A 53 -2.27 -5.26 -13.14
N PRO A 54 -3.53 -5.55 -13.52
CA PRO A 54 -4.58 -4.54 -13.52
C PRO A 54 -4.78 -3.98 -12.11
N ALA A 55 -5.08 -2.69 -12.03
CA ALA A 55 -5.54 -2.08 -10.80
C ALA A 55 -6.97 -2.55 -10.52
N TYR A 56 -7.19 -3.13 -9.34
CA TYR A 56 -8.50 -3.56 -8.85
C TYR A 56 -9.20 -2.48 -8.00
N GLY A 57 -8.59 -1.30 -7.93
CA GLY A 57 -9.05 -0.15 -7.19
C GLY A 57 -7.89 0.77 -6.89
N TRP A 58 -8.18 1.84 -6.19
CA TRP A 58 -7.23 2.91 -5.92
C TRP A 58 -7.26 3.31 -4.46
N VAL A 59 -6.16 3.86 -3.96
CA VAL A 59 -6.12 4.47 -2.63
C VAL A 59 -6.62 5.92 -2.73
N LYS A 60 -7.66 6.23 -1.97
CA LYS A 60 -8.21 7.58 -1.89
C LYS A 60 -7.48 8.44 -0.87
N GLN A 61 -7.21 7.86 0.30
CA GLN A 61 -6.51 8.54 1.39
C GLN A 61 -5.75 7.55 2.25
N MET A 62 -4.76 8.08 2.97
CA MET A 62 -3.95 7.34 3.94
C MET A 62 -4.17 7.90 5.33
N ILE A 63 -4.10 7.05 6.35
CA ILE A 63 -4.28 7.42 7.75
C ILE A 63 -3.20 6.74 8.58
N ALA A 64 -2.45 7.51 9.36
CA ALA A 64 -1.50 6.98 10.33
C ALA A 64 -2.17 6.93 11.71
N THR A 65 -2.05 5.78 12.38
CA THR A 65 -2.50 5.58 13.75
C THR A 65 -1.37 4.92 14.56
N PRO A 66 -1.47 4.83 15.90
CA PRO A 66 -0.50 4.09 16.70
C PRO A 66 -0.37 2.60 16.31
N GLU A 67 -1.40 2.03 15.67
CA GLU A 67 -1.39 0.64 15.18
C GLU A 67 -0.67 0.50 13.82
N GLY A 68 -0.43 1.62 13.12
CA GLY A 68 0.32 1.70 11.89
C GLY A 68 -0.38 2.50 10.80
N LEU A 69 -0.17 2.09 9.56
CA LEU A 69 -0.63 2.81 8.38
C LEU A 69 -1.85 2.13 7.76
N PHE A 70 -2.90 2.90 7.55
CA PHE A 70 -4.17 2.48 6.98
C PHE A 70 -4.46 3.23 5.68
N ILE A 71 -5.29 2.63 4.82
CA ILE A 71 -5.79 3.27 3.59
C ILE A 71 -7.31 3.24 3.54
N GLU A 72 -7.90 4.24 2.89
CA GLU A 72 -9.26 4.17 2.37
C GLU A 72 -9.20 3.84 0.86
N PRO A 73 -9.73 2.67 0.44
CA PRO A 73 -9.81 2.35 -0.97
C PRO A 73 -11.02 3.02 -1.64
N HIS A 74 -10.92 3.35 -2.93
CA HIS A 74 -12.02 3.82 -3.77
C HIS A 74 -11.94 3.26 -5.19
N GLN A 75 -13.05 3.38 -5.94
CA GLN A 75 -13.21 2.81 -7.28
C GLN A 75 -12.79 1.33 -7.37
N VAL A 76 -13.20 0.57 -6.35
CA VAL A 76 -12.79 -0.82 -6.18
C VAL A 76 -13.68 -1.74 -7.01
N ASP A 77 -13.06 -2.66 -7.73
CA ASP A 77 -13.75 -3.75 -8.43
C ASP A 77 -14.57 -4.59 -7.43
N GLU A 78 -15.83 -4.87 -7.75
CA GLU A 78 -16.76 -5.53 -6.84
C GLU A 78 -16.33 -6.96 -6.49
N ALA A 79 -15.77 -7.70 -7.45
CA ALA A 79 -15.29 -9.06 -7.23
C ALA A 79 -14.04 -9.06 -6.35
N PHE A 80 -13.12 -8.12 -6.57
CA PHE A 80 -11.98 -7.92 -5.69
C PHE A 80 -12.39 -7.53 -4.27
N ALA A 81 -13.36 -6.62 -4.13
CA ALA A 81 -13.87 -6.22 -2.82
C ALA A 81 -14.44 -7.43 -2.05
N GLU A 82 -15.11 -8.37 -2.73
CA GLU A 82 -15.60 -9.60 -2.11
C GLU A 82 -14.46 -10.52 -1.66
N LEU A 83 -13.38 -10.63 -2.42
CA LEU A 83 -12.20 -11.41 -2.03
C LEU A 83 -11.50 -10.83 -0.79
N VAL A 84 -11.43 -9.50 -0.68
CA VAL A 84 -10.91 -8.81 0.52
C VAL A 84 -11.85 -9.05 1.71
N ARG A 85 -13.17 -8.92 1.53
CA ARG A 85 -14.17 -9.16 2.59
C ARG A 85 -14.17 -10.60 3.09
N SER A 86 -14.00 -11.56 2.19
CA SER A 86 -13.94 -12.99 2.50
C SER A 86 -12.58 -13.46 3.03
N ALA A 87 -11.68 -12.53 3.36
CA ALA A 87 -10.35 -12.79 3.94
C ALA A 87 -9.50 -13.77 3.11
N ARG A 88 -9.64 -13.73 1.78
CA ARG A 88 -8.90 -14.62 0.86
C ARG A 88 -7.44 -14.22 0.67
N PHE A 89 -7.11 -12.95 0.94
CA PHE A 89 -5.74 -12.46 0.98
C PHE A 89 -5.15 -12.64 2.38
N LYS A 90 -4.11 -13.47 2.49
CA LYS A 90 -3.44 -13.75 3.77
C LYS A 90 -2.44 -12.67 4.15
N LYS A 91 -1.94 -11.92 3.17
CA LYS A 91 -0.97 -10.84 3.38
C LYS A 91 -1.34 -9.64 2.53
N ILE A 92 -1.16 -8.47 3.11
CA ILE A 92 -1.23 -7.18 2.43
C ILE A 92 0.18 -6.59 2.50
N SER A 93 0.71 -6.18 1.36
CA SER A 93 2.09 -5.73 1.20
C SER A 93 2.11 -4.39 0.46
N PRO A 94 2.27 -3.26 1.16
CA PRO A 94 2.49 -1.99 0.50
C PRO A 94 3.90 -1.92 -0.08
N SER A 95 4.02 -1.27 -1.23
CA SER A 95 5.29 -0.89 -1.83
C SER A 95 5.41 0.63 -1.77
N PHE A 96 6.58 1.12 -1.39
CA PHE A 96 6.87 2.54 -1.30
C PHE A 96 7.95 2.91 -2.32
N TYR A 97 7.90 4.14 -2.81
CA TYR A 97 9.06 4.84 -3.35
C TYR A 97 9.96 5.25 -2.19
N GLU A 98 11.26 5.07 -2.35
CA GLU A 98 12.23 5.53 -1.36
C GLU A 98 12.39 7.06 -1.43
N PRO A 99 12.77 7.73 -0.32
CA PRO A 99 12.99 9.17 -0.30
C PRO A 99 13.95 9.68 -1.39
N ASP A 100 14.91 8.83 -1.76
CA ASP A 100 16.01 9.15 -2.67
C ASP A 100 15.74 8.66 -4.11
N GLU A 101 14.61 7.99 -4.33
CA GLU A 101 14.30 7.37 -5.62
C GLU A 101 13.92 8.46 -6.65
N PRO A 102 14.54 8.50 -7.84
CA PRO A 102 14.24 9.52 -8.86
C PRO A 102 12.79 9.53 -9.34
N SER A 103 12.11 8.39 -9.29
CA SER A 103 10.69 8.23 -9.65
C SER A 103 9.72 8.57 -8.53
N ASN A 104 10.20 8.97 -7.35
CA ASN A 104 9.34 9.38 -6.25
C ASN A 104 8.64 10.71 -6.59
N PRO A 105 7.29 10.77 -6.60
CA PRO A 105 6.57 12.00 -6.90
C PRO A 105 6.78 13.09 -5.84
N VAL A 106 7.18 12.72 -4.61
CA VAL A 106 7.51 13.65 -3.53
C VAL A 106 8.84 13.23 -2.90
N PRO A 107 9.99 13.73 -3.41
CA PRO A 107 11.31 13.38 -2.90
C PRO A 107 11.49 13.75 -1.42
N GLY A 108 12.33 12.98 -0.71
CA GLY A 108 12.66 13.20 0.70
C GLY A 108 11.69 12.55 1.70
N VAL A 109 10.69 11.81 1.24
CA VAL A 109 9.76 11.04 2.07
C VAL A 109 9.38 9.73 1.38
N TYR A 110 9.12 8.68 2.16
CA TYR A 110 8.53 7.46 1.61
C TYR A 110 7.15 7.79 1.02
N TYR A 111 6.91 7.38 -0.22
CA TYR A 111 5.64 7.64 -0.91
C TYR A 111 4.97 6.34 -1.34
N LEU A 112 3.66 6.19 -1.13
CA LEU A 112 2.97 4.94 -1.46
C LEU A 112 2.92 4.70 -2.98
N ARG A 113 3.58 3.63 -3.44
CA ARG A 113 3.60 3.22 -4.85
C ARG A 113 2.37 2.41 -5.22
N HIS A 114 2.12 1.32 -4.52
CA HIS A 114 0.97 0.44 -4.72
C HIS A 114 0.74 -0.42 -3.47
N VAL A 115 -0.44 -1.04 -3.36
CA VAL A 115 -0.75 -2.00 -2.29
C VAL A 115 -1.06 -3.36 -2.91
N GLY A 116 -0.17 -4.33 -2.67
CA GLY A 116 -0.31 -5.70 -3.13
C GLY A 116 -1.12 -6.56 -2.16
N PHE A 117 -2.09 -7.29 -2.68
CA PHE A 117 -2.89 -8.27 -1.96
C PHE A 117 -2.43 -9.68 -2.35
N LEU A 118 -1.85 -10.39 -1.37
CA LEU A 118 -1.20 -11.68 -1.58
C LEU A 118 -2.02 -12.79 -0.92
N GLY A 119 -2.61 -13.64 -1.76
CA GLY A 119 -3.45 -14.78 -1.36
C GLY A 119 -2.86 -16.12 -1.82
N LEU A 120 -3.61 -17.20 -1.59
CA LEU A 120 -3.32 -18.49 -2.22
C LEU A 120 -3.41 -18.31 -3.73
N CYS A 121 -2.36 -18.67 -4.48
CA CYS A 121 -2.26 -18.52 -5.92
C CYS A 121 -3.40 -19.22 -6.69
N HIS A 122 -4.55 -18.56 -6.84
CA HIS A 122 -5.51 -18.76 -7.93
C HIS A 122 -6.61 -17.69 -7.81
N LEU A 123 -6.55 -16.65 -8.65
CA LEU A 123 -7.79 -16.09 -9.19
C LEU A 123 -8.18 -17.04 -10.33
N PRO A 124 -9.41 -17.57 -10.36
CA PRO A 124 -9.89 -18.36 -11.49
C PRO A 124 -9.97 -17.54 -12.78
#